data_AF-A0A2V6NQ36-F1
#
_entry.id   AF-A0A2V6NQ36-F1
#
_cell.length_a   1.000
_cell.length_b   1.000
_cell.length_c   1.000
_cell.angle_alpha   90.00
_cell.angle_beta   90.00
_cell.angle_gamma   90.00
#
_symmetry.space_group_name_H-M   'P 1'
#
loop_
_entity.id
_entity.type
_entity.pdbx_description
1 polymer ?
#
loop_
_entity_poly.entity_id
_entity_poly.type
_entity_poly.pdbx_seq_one_letter_code
_entity_poly.pdbx_strand_id
1 'polypeptide(L)'
;MQAPVAAFPGATMDRLDRFRELARTRLTAAAVTGGERDLTVYREVFALLDEEIVESLESGGVFASEGFLQERLDAFTEAWGGAALRVIKTGGVVVGAFRLADATDGNSVRVYGGYRGEPALLGTIHREGNPTLYPMPPAVGGAPQFLVVWEGARSGRGTTPVRVDLVRQEGDAVRTVWSTVELFDGELQTWSYAVHGAEITLRYELQYPGWVPGCDGQTEQADVYRYVPARQTFSLARRRLASAWHRDFHAVVDRFFTALRTDDGAALAELVPDVRLRARLSSSLAPAPECDAGEGAAPSTVSVAAMLSAERRPWALTFHRAGSAWHLIGAGPAIP
;
A
#
# COMPACT_ATOMS: atom_id res chain seq x y z
N MET A 1 67.25 21.67 18.62
CA MET A 1 66.72 21.56 17.25
C MET A 1 65.83 20.33 17.20
N GLN A 2 64.51 20.50 17.35
CA GLN A 2 63.52 19.46 17.09
C GLN A 2 63.17 19.53 15.60
N ALA A 3 63.24 18.39 14.91
CA ALA A 3 62.76 18.26 13.55
C ALA A 3 61.22 18.38 13.54
N PRO A 4 60.61 19.09 12.58
CA PRO A 4 59.17 19.10 12.45
C PRO A 4 58.70 17.72 11.99
N VAL A 5 57.75 17.15 12.73
CA VAL A 5 56.95 16.01 12.28
C VAL A 5 56.15 16.50 11.06
N ALA A 6 56.44 15.92 9.90
CA ALA A 6 55.68 16.17 8.69
C ALA A 6 54.22 15.76 8.93
N ALA A 7 53.30 16.73 8.80
CA ALA A 7 51.89 16.46 8.70
C ALA A 7 51.64 15.57 7.46
N PHE A 8 50.98 14.43 7.65
CA PHE A 8 50.52 13.60 6.54
C PHE A 8 49.48 14.37 5.71
N PRO A 9 49.70 14.61 4.41
CA PRO A 9 48.72 15.25 3.55
C PRO A 9 47.70 14.21 3.10
N GLY A 10 46.43 14.41 3.47
CA GLY A 10 45.30 13.61 3.01
C GLY A 10 44.51 12.96 4.14
N ALA A 11 43.99 13.76 5.09
CA ALA A 11 42.83 13.31 5.85
C ALA A 11 41.66 13.23 4.86
N THR A 12 41.39 12.03 4.36
CA THR A 12 40.11 11.69 3.74
C THR A 12 39.02 12.18 4.68
N MET A 13 38.23 13.14 4.22
CA MET A 13 37.12 13.71 5.00
C MET A 13 36.27 12.57 5.58
N ASP A 14 35.91 12.67 6.87
CA ASP A 14 35.03 11.72 7.53
C ASP A 14 33.70 11.57 6.76
N ARG A 15 33.11 10.37 6.70
CA ARG A 15 31.90 10.13 5.89
C ARG A 15 30.72 10.98 6.35
N LEU A 16 30.57 11.18 7.65
CA LEU A 16 29.50 12.02 8.18
C LEU A 16 29.75 13.49 7.81
N ASP A 17 31.00 13.94 7.80
CA ASP A 17 31.35 15.27 7.32
C ASP A 17 31.09 15.45 5.82
N ARG A 18 31.43 14.44 5.00
CA ARG A 18 31.07 14.42 3.57
C ARG A 18 29.55 14.47 3.37
N PHE A 19 28.82 13.69 4.15
CA PHE A 19 27.36 13.66 4.10
C PHE A 19 26.75 15.02 4.49
N ARG A 20 27.26 15.67 5.55
CA ARG A 20 26.82 17.02 5.97
C ARG A 20 27.04 18.04 4.86
N GLU A 21 28.16 17.95 4.14
CA GLU A 21 28.45 18.84 3.02
C GLU A 21 27.49 18.62 1.83
N LEU A 22 27.13 17.36 1.53
CA LEU A 22 26.12 17.04 0.53
C LEU A 22 24.73 17.55 0.94
N ALA A 23 24.34 17.38 2.21
CA ALA A 23 23.08 17.91 2.74
C ALA A 23 23.02 19.44 2.64
N ARG A 24 24.12 20.14 2.93
CA ARG A 24 24.24 21.60 2.81
C ARG A 24 24.16 22.07 1.35
N THR A 25 24.85 21.37 0.46
CA THR A 25 24.84 21.64 -0.99
C THR A 25 23.43 21.52 -1.55
N ARG A 26 22.67 20.48 -1.16
CA ARG A 26 21.26 20.29 -1.55
C ARG A 26 20.39 21.48 -1.17
N LEU A 27 20.48 21.96 0.08
CA LEU A 27 19.68 23.09 0.56
C LEU A 27 20.02 24.38 -0.20
N THR A 28 21.29 24.58 -0.52
CA THR A 28 21.77 25.73 -1.28
C THR A 28 21.26 25.68 -2.73
N ALA A 29 21.34 24.51 -3.37
CA ALA A 29 20.83 24.31 -4.72
C ALA A 29 19.31 24.53 -4.80
N ALA A 30 18.54 23.95 -3.87
CA ALA A 30 17.09 24.10 -3.83
C ALA A 30 16.63 25.57 -3.70
N ALA A 31 17.38 26.40 -2.96
CA ALA A 31 17.11 27.82 -2.82
C ALA A 31 17.36 28.62 -4.10
N VAL A 32 18.30 28.16 -4.96
CA VAL A 32 18.69 28.85 -6.20
C VAL A 32 17.85 28.40 -7.40
N THR A 33 17.52 27.12 -7.50
CA THR A 33 16.82 26.52 -8.65
C THR A 33 15.30 26.47 -8.48
N GLY A 34 14.75 27.00 -7.38
CA GLY A 34 13.32 26.89 -7.09
C GLY A 34 12.87 25.44 -6.84
N GLY A 35 13.78 24.58 -6.38
CA GLY A 35 13.49 23.19 -6.02
C GLY A 35 13.83 22.14 -7.06
N GLU A 36 14.58 22.46 -8.12
CA GLU A 36 15.11 21.44 -9.04
C GLU A 36 16.18 20.59 -8.32
N ARG A 37 16.00 19.26 -8.36
CA ARG A 37 16.73 18.31 -7.52
C ARG A 37 17.91 17.69 -8.27
N ASP A 38 19.07 17.64 -7.62
CA ASP A 38 20.26 17.01 -8.18
C ASP A 38 20.34 15.52 -7.82
N LEU A 39 20.04 14.65 -8.78
CA LEU A 39 20.10 13.20 -8.65
C LEU A 39 21.51 12.66 -8.36
N THR A 40 22.56 13.42 -8.66
CA THR A 40 23.95 13.01 -8.35
C THR A 40 24.19 13.04 -6.85
N VAL A 41 23.69 14.07 -6.15
CA VAL A 41 23.78 14.21 -4.69
C VAL A 41 23.10 13.01 -4.00
N TYR A 42 21.89 12.63 -4.42
CA TYR A 42 21.19 11.50 -3.81
C TYR A 42 21.92 10.17 -4.03
N ARG A 43 22.47 9.93 -5.23
CA ARG A 43 23.27 8.73 -5.50
C ARG A 43 24.51 8.65 -4.62
N GLU A 44 25.20 9.77 -4.44
CA GLU A 44 26.39 9.83 -3.58
C GLU A 44 26.04 9.63 -2.11
N VAL A 45 24.98 10.27 -1.63
CA VAL A 45 24.45 10.09 -0.27
C VAL A 45 24.15 8.62 0.02
N PHE A 46 23.47 7.97 -0.91
CA PHE A 46 23.15 6.56 -0.77
C PHE A 46 24.40 5.66 -0.79
N ALA A 47 25.39 5.95 -1.64
CA ALA A 47 26.65 5.22 -1.63
C ALA A 47 27.38 5.35 -0.28
N LEU A 48 27.41 6.55 0.32
CA LEU A 48 28.01 6.77 1.64
C LEU A 48 27.30 5.98 2.74
N LEU A 49 25.96 5.92 2.70
CA LEU A 49 25.20 5.11 3.65
C LEU A 49 25.46 3.60 3.47
N ASP A 50 25.60 3.12 2.23
CA ASP A 50 25.91 1.73 1.94
C ASP A 50 27.31 1.36 2.44
N GLU A 51 28.32 2.19 2.13
CA GLU A 51 29.70 2.02 2.58
C GLU A 51 29.82 1.97 4.10
N GLU A 52 29.10 2.88 4.80
CA GLU A 52 29.11 2.92 6.26
C GLU A 52 28.61 1.61 6.88
N ILE A 53 27.52 1.05 6.34
CA ILE A 53 26.97 -0.21 6.83
C ILE A 53 27.91 -1.36 6.50
N VAL A 54 28.43 -1.43 5.26
CA VAL A 54 29.32 -2.50 4.83
C VAL A 54 30.61 -2.52 5.68
N GLU A 55 31.26 -1.37 5.90
CA GLU A 55 32.48 -1.31 6.73
C GLU A 55 32.20 -1.67 8.20
N SER A 56 31.06 -1.24 8.73
CA SER A 56 30.64 -1.62 10.09
C SER A 56 30.41 -3.14 10.20
N LEU A 57 29.89 -3.77 9.15
CA LEU A 57 29.73 -5.22 9.08
C LEU A 57 31.06 -5.96 8.94
N GLU A 58 31.99 -5.44 8.15
CA GLU A 58 33.37 -5.95 8.02
C GLU A 58 34.12 -5.92 9.34
N SER A 59 33.93 -4.86 10.12
CA SER A 59 34.52 -4.69 11.46
C SER A 59 33.99 -5.72 12.46
N GLY A 60 32.78 -6.25 12.25
CA GLY A 60 32.18 -7.30 13.07
C GLY A 60 31.82 -6.87 14.49
N GLY A 61 31.45 -7.86 15.32
CA GLY A 61 31.22 -7.67 16.76
C GLY A 61 30.16 -6.60 17.09
N VAL A 62 30.53 -5.66 17.97
CA VAL A 62 29.63 -4.57 18.40
C VAL A 62 29.33 -3.60 17.27
N PHE A 63 30.28 -3.35 16.37
CA PHE A 63 30.13 -2.46 15.22
C PHE A 63 29.15 -3.02 14.19
N ALA A 64 29.07 -4.34 14.07
CA ALA A 64 28.06 -4.96 13.24
C ALA A 64 26.67 -4.98 13.91
N SER A 65 26.51 -4.65 15.20
CA SER A 65 25.24 -4.82 15.93
C SER A 65 24.12 -3.90 15.41
N GLU A 66 22.86 -4.33 15.55
CA GLU A 66 21.70 -3.53 15.11
C GLU A 66 21.68 -2.15 15.78
N GLY A 67 21.93 -2.09 17.09
CA GLY A 67 21.93 -0.83 17.85
C GLY A 67 23.03 0.13 17.40
N PHE A 68 24.25 -0.37 17.16
CA PHE A 68 25.35 0.47 16.66
C PHE A 68 25.05 1.01 15.26
N LEU A 69 24.58 0.15 14.35
CA LEU A 69 24.20 0.58 13.00
C LEU A 69 23.08 1.62 13.04
N GLN A 70 22.09 1.44 13.91
CA GLN A 70 21.01 2.40 14.08
C GLN A 70 21.51 3.74 14.61
N GLU A 71 22.41 3.75 15.60
CA GLU A 71 23.03 4.98 16.14
C GLU A 71 23.77 5.76 15.05
N ARG A 72 24.54 5.06 14.20
CA ARG A 72 25.22 5.68 13.06
C ARG A 72 24.22 6.30 12.08
N LEU A 73 23.17 5.57 11.72
CA LEU A 73 22.11 6.05 10.82
C LEU A 73 21.29 7.21 11.40
N ASP A 74 21.12 7.27 12.72
CA ASP A 74 20.46 8.40 13.38
C ASP A 74 21.29 9.68 13.24
N ALA A 75 22.63 9.60 13.29
CA ALA A 75 23.51 10.74 13.04
C ALA A 75 23.41 11.26 11.58
N PHE A 76 23.30 10.36 10.60
CA PHE A 76 23.01 10.74 9.20
C PHE A 76 21.61 11.35 9.04
N THR A 77 20.64 10.83 9.78
CA THR A 77 19.26 11.35 9.76
C THR A 77 19.20 12.79 10.27
N GLU A 78 19.90 13.07 11.37
CA GLU A 78 20.05 14.42 11.93
C GLU A 78 20.69 15.37 10.91
N ALA A 79 21.78 14.94 10.27
CA ALA A 79 22.50 15.74 9.28
C ALA A 79 21.66 16.07 8.03
N TRP A 80 20.75 15.17 7.60
CA TRP A 80 19.92 15.39 6.42
C TRP A 80 18.77 16.39 6.64
N GLY A 81 18.20 16.42 7.85
CA GLY A 81 17.06 17.29 8.18
C GLY A 81 15.77 16.87 7.46
N GLY A 82 15.29 15.65 7.74
CA GLY A 82 14.04 15.11 7.16
C GLY A 82 14.15 13.67 6.63
N ALA A 83 15.24 12.97 6.91
CA ALA A 83 15.36 11.55 6.59
C ALA A 83 14.62 10.69 7.63
N ALA A 84 14.36 9.44 7.28
CA ALA A 84 14.08 8.37 8.24
C ALA A 84 14.84 7.13 7.77
N LEU A 85 15.85 6.75 8.55
CA LEU A 85 16.70 5.59 8.31
C LEU A 85 16.50 4.60 9.47
N ARG A 86 16.08 3.38 9.14
CA ARG A 86 15.85 2.32 10.12
C ARG A 86 16.49 1.02 9.66
N VAL A 87 17.09 0.27 10.58
CA VAL A 87 17.64 -1.06 10.29
C VAL A 87 17.07 -2.11 11.22
N ILE A 88 16.94 -3.33 10.70
CA ILE A 88 16.72 -4.54 11.51
C ILE A 88 17.73 -5.60 11.11
N LYS A 89 18.05 -6.48 12.07
CA LYS A 89 18.71 -7.75 11.81
C LYS A 89 17.70 -8.87 11.73
N THR A 90 17.81 -9.69 10.69
CA THR A 90 16.95 -10.85 10.52
C THR A 90 17.72 -11.99 9.86
N GLY A 91 17.81 -13.13 10.55
CA GLY A 91 18.69 -14.21 10.15
C GLY A 91 20.14 -13.73 10.01
N GLY A 92 20.74 -14.00 8.85
CA GLY A 92 22.11 -13.60 8.51
C GLY A 92 22.25 -12.28 7.75
N VAL A 93 21.18 -11.48 7.63
CA VAL A 93 21.19 -10.20 6.89
C VAL A 93 20.84 -9.01 7.77
N VAL A 94 21.32 -7.85 7.35
CA VAL A 94 20.85 -6.53 7.82
C VAL A 94 19.95 -5.93 6.75
N VAL A 95 18.80 -5.40 7.15
CA VAL A 95 17.83 -4.79 6.24
C VAL A 95 17.61 -3.37 6.67
N GLY A 96 17.80 -2.42 5.75
CA GLY A 96 17.61 -1.00 5.97
C GLY A 96 16.38 -0.46 5.22
N ALA A 97 15.49 0.26 5.91
CA ALA A 97 14.40 1.06 5.34
C ALA A 97 14.83 2.52 5.30
N PHE A 98 15.01 3.04 4.09
CA PHE A 98 15.70 4.28 3.81
C PHE A 98 14.75 5.26 3.13
N ARG A 99 14.48 6.36 3.83
CA ARG A 99 13.74 7.51 3.32
C ARG A 99 14.59 8.76 3.47
N LEU A 100 14.78 9.47 2.36
CA LEU A 100 15.34 10.80 2.34
C LEU A 100 14.25 11.74 1.86
N ALA A 101 13.93 12.79 2.63
CA ALA A 101 13.02 13.83 2.15
C ALA A 101 13.49 14.35 0.79
N ASP A 102 12.54 14.55 -0.12
CA ASP A 102 12.75 15.06 -1.48
C ASP A 102 13.49 14.15 -2.47
N ALA A 103 13.76 12.88 -2.14
CA ALA A 103 14.28 11.92 -3.12
C ALA A 103 13.24 11.58 -4.20
N THR A 104 13.67 11.45 -5.46
CA THR A 104 12.81 11.18 -6.62
C THR A 104 12.56 9.71 -6.89
N ASP A 105 13.49 8.83 -6.49
CA ASP A 105 13.50 7.40 -6.85
C ASP A 105 12.69 6.55 -5.87
N GLY A 106 11.74 7.19 -5.17
CA GLY A 106 10.96 6.59 -4.09
C GLY A 106 11.80 6.32 -2.84
N ASN A 107 11.15 5.67 -1.87
CA ASN A 107 11.86 5.14 -0.71
C ASN A 107 12.46 3.78 -1.06
N SER A 108 13.48 3.37 -0.33
CA SER A 108 14.17 2.12 -0.62
C SER A 108 14.27 1.21 0.59
N VAL A 109 14.28 -0.10 0.31
CA VAL A 109 14.73 -1.12 1.24
C VAL A 109 16.00 -1.74 0.70
N ARG A 110 17.05 -1.75 1.52
CA ARG A 110 18.40 -2.20 1.18
C ARG A 110 18.76 -3.41 2.02
N VAL A 111 19.32 -4.43 1.41
CA VAL A 111 19.66 -5.69 2.08
C VAL A 111 21.15 -5.93 2.02
N TYR A 112 21.78 -6.05 3.19
CA TYR A 112 23.20 -6.29 3.35
C TYR A 112 23.42 -7.67 3.94
N GLY A 113 24.43 -8.37 3.45
CA GLY A 113 24.79 -9.72 3.90
C GLY A 113 26.11 -10.17 3.29
N GLY A 114 26.42 -11.45 3.42
CA GLY A 114 27.63 -12.02 2.81
C GLY A 114 27.47 -12.23 1.31
N TYR A 115 28.33 -11.61 0.51
CA TYR A 115 28.55 -11.90 -0.91
C TYR A 115 29.93 -12.53 -1.07
N ARG A 116 29.99 -13.78 -1.51
CA ARG A 116 31.28 -14.53 -1.66
C ARG A 116 32.17 -14.51 -0.41
N GLY A 117 31.57 -14.41 0.78
CA GLY A 117 32.27 -14.40 2.07
C GLY A 117 32.60 -13.03 2.64
N GLU A 118 32.33 -11.95 1.91
CA GLU A 118 32.56 -10.57 2.36
C GLU A 118 31.22 -9.83 2.54
N PRO A 119 31.08 -8.93 3.52
CA PRO A 119 29.90 -8.08 3.65
C PRO A 119 29.69 -7.22 2.39
N ALA A 120 28.47 -7.19 1.89
CA ALA A 120 28.10 -6.39 0.73
C ALA A 120 26.60 -6.05 0.73
N LEU A 121 26.23 -5.07 -0.10
CA LEU A 121 24.85 -4.83 -0.49
C LEU A 121 24.39 -5.91 -1.47
N LEU A 122 23.48 -6.80 -1.04
CA LEU A 122 22.92 -7.89 -1.84
C LEU A 122 21.83 -7.41 -2.80
N GLY A 123 21.14 -6.31 -2.47
CA GLY A 123 20.16 -5.71 -3.36
C GLY A 123 19.37 -4.56 -2.75
N THR A 124 18.73 -3.82 -3.64
CA THR A 124 17.91 -2.64 -3.30
C THR A 124 16.54 -2.78 -3.94
N ILE A 125 15.50 -2.53 -3.15
CA ILE A 125 14.10 -2.54 -3.57
C ILE A 125 13.58 -1.12 -3.48
N HIS A 126 13.20 -0.54 -4.62
CA HIS A 126 12.57 0.77 -4.70
C HIS A 126 11.07 0.62 -4.86
N ARG A 127 10.29 1.36 -4.07
CA ARG A 127 8.83 1.47 -4.21
C ARG A 127 8.37 2.87 -3.80
N GLU A 128 7.17 3.21 -4.23
CA GLU A 128 6.42 4.31 -3.65
C GLU A 128 5.96 3.95 -2.22
N GLY A 129 5.71 4.97 -1.39
CA GLY A 129 5.32 4.81 0.00
C GLY A 129 6.48 4.61 0.98
N ASN A 130 6.22 4.87 2.27
CA ASN A 130 7.19 4.79 3.36
C ASN A 130 7.35 3.32 3.80
N PRO A 131 8.57 2.74 3.74
CA PRO A 131 8.80 1.37 4.14
C PRO A 131 8.87 1.21 5.67
N THR A 132 8.14 0.24 6.19
CA THR A 132 8.25 -0.27 7.55
C THR A 132 8.65 -1.74 7.50
N LEU A 133 9.71 -2.11 8.23
CA LEU A 133 10.28 -3.45 8.24
C LEU A 133 9.71 -4.28 9.39
N TYR A 134 9.40 -5.54 9.10
CA TYR A 134 8.98 -6.51 10.11
C TYR A 134 9.81 -7.79 9.99
N PRO A 135 10.42 -8.27 11.09
CA PRO A 135 11.17 -9.51 11.07
C PRO A 135 10.23 -10.69 10.82
N MET A 136 10.68 -11.64 10.00
CA MET A 136 9.97 -12.90 9.75
C MET A 136 10.81 -14.09 10.21
N PRO A 137 10.18 -15.21 10.60
CA PRO A 137 10.89 -16.47 10.74
C PRO A 137 11.63 -16.81 9.44
N PRO A 138 12.81 -17.44 9.49
CA PRO A 138 13.51 -17.88 8.28
C PRO A 138 12.64 -18.80 7.42
N ALA A 139 12.88 -18.79 6.11
CA ALA A 139 12.25 -19.73 5.21
C ALA A 139 12.77 -21.16 5.44
N VAL A 140 12.11 -22.16 4.83
CA VAL A 140 12.64 -23.53 4.84
C VAL A 140 14.04 -23.54 4.22
N GLY A 141 14.98 -24.21 4.87
CA GLY A 141 16.40 -24.15 4.50
C GLY A 141 17.18 -23.01 5.17
N GLY A 142 16.55 -22.23 6.05
CA GLY A 142 17.21 -21.20 6.86
C GLY A 142 17.44 -19.88 6.13
N ALA A 143 16.94 -19.73 4.90
CA ALA A 143 17.10 -18.51 4.12
C ALA A 143 16.44 -17.32 4.84
N PRO A 144 17.17 -16.20 5.05
CA PRO A 144 16.61 -15.01 5.66
C PRO A 144 15.45 -14.44 4.84
N GLN A 145 14.41 -13.97 5.53
CA GLN A 145 13.28 -13.29 4.92
C GLN A 145 12.69 -12.27 5.89
N PHE A 146 11.98 -11.29 5.35
CA PHE A 146 11.37 -10.20 6.09
C PHE A 146 10.16 -9.66 5.34
N LEU A 147 9.28 -9.00 6.08
CA LEU A 147 8.15 -8.28 5.52
C LEU A 147 8.49 -6.80 5.39
N VAL A 148 8.04 -6.20 4.30
CA VAL A 148 8.04 -4.76 4.11
C VAL A 148 6.61 -4.29 3.88
N VAL A 149 6.15 -3.35 4.68
CA VAL A 149 4.92 -2.60 4.42
C VAL A 149 5.31 -1.25 3.84
N TRP A 150 4.79 -0.93 2.66
CA TRP A 150 4.97 0.36 2.00
C TRP A 150 3.68 1.17 2.14
N GLU A 151 3.75 2.26 2.91
CA GLU A 151 2.60 3.13 3.17
C GLU A 151 2.69 4.43 2.38
N GLY A 152 1.79 4.62 1.43
CA GLY A 152 1.72 5.88 0.69
C GLY A 152 1.06 7.01 1.48
N ALA A 153 0.76 8.12 0.79
CA ALA A 153 0.14 9.27 1.41
C ALA A 153 -1.32 8.98 1.80
N ARG A 154 -1.73 9.38 3.00
CA ARG A 154 -3.12 9.26 3.45
C ARG A 154 -4.03 10.05 2.52
N SER A 155 -5.09 9.42 2.04
CA SER A 155 -6.11 10.06 1.22
C SER A 155 -6.97 11.00 2.08
N GLY A 156 -7.63 11.97 1.45
CA GLY A 156 -8.62 12.82 2.11
C GLY A 156 -9.83 12.06 2.68
N ARG A 157 -9.99 10.77 2.33
CA ARG A 157 -11.07 9.89 2.81
C ARG A 157 -10.69 9.10 4.05
N GLY A 158 -9.46 9.25 4.55
CA GLY A 158 -8.99 8.54 5.73
C GLY A 158 -8.39 7.16 5.45
N THR A 159 -8.38 6.70 4.19
CA THR A 159 -7.65 5.51 3.72
C THR A 159 -6.20 5.83 3.38
N THR A 160 -5.34 4.81 3.37
CA THR A 160 -3.94 4.90 2.97
C THR A 160 -3.64 3.78 1.97
N PRO A 161 -3.01 4.08 0.81
CA PRO A 161 -2.50 3.04 -0.08
C PRO A 161 -1.41 2.26 0.65
N VAL A 162 -1.58 0.94 0.68
CA VAL A 162 -0.65 0.02 1.30
C VAL A 162 -0.29 -1.09 0.32
N ARG A 163 1.00 -1.36 0.26
CA ARG A 163 1.57 -2.55 -0.37
C ARG A 163 2.34 -3.34 0.67
N VAL A 164 2.18 -4.67 0.67
CA VAL A 164 2.97 -5.55 1.53
C VAL A 164 3.76 -6.52 0.66
N ASP A 165 5.07 -6.57 0.87
CA ASP A 165 5.99 -7.45 0.18
C ASP A 165 6.66 -8.40 1.20
N LEU A 166 6.66 -9.71 0.91
CA LEU A 166 7.56 -10.67 1.55
C LEU A 166 8.82 -10.77 0.70
N VAL A 167 9.96 -10.44 1.29
CA VAL A 167 11.26 -10.47 0.63
C VAL A 167 12.11 -11.57 1.23
N ARG A 168 12.83 -12.30 0.37
CA ARG A 168 13.68 -13.43 0.74
C ARG A 168 15.03 -13.33 0.06
N GLN A 169 16.08 -13.70 0.79
CA GLN A 169 17.40 -13.93 0.22
C GLN A 169 17.45 -15.28 -0.51
N GLU A 170 17.98 -15.28 -1.73
CA GLU A 170 18.22 -16.47 -2.54
C GLU A 170 19.62 -16.46 -3.13
N GLY A 171 20.49 -17.31 -2.57
CA GLY A 171 21.92 -17.24 -2.81
C GLY A 171 22.45 -15.85 -2.43
N ASP A 172 23.09 -15.21 -3.41
CA ASP A 172 23.72 -13.89 -3.28
C ASP A 172 22.77 -12.72 -3.64
N ALA A 173 21.49 -13.00 -3.90
CA ALA A 173 20.50 -12.00 -4.30
C ALA A 173 19.30 -11.97 -3.34
N VAL A 174 18.44 -10.96 -3.51
CA VAL A 174 17.16 -10.85 -2.80
C VAL A 174 16.02 -10.72 -3.79
N ARG A 175 14.88 -11.36 -3.48
CA ARG A 175 13.68 -11.28 -4.32
C ARG A 175 12.42 -11.09 -3.48
N THR A 176 11.44 -10.39 -4.03
CA THR A 176 10.06 -10.41 -3.54
C THR A 176 9.44 -11.76 -3.92
N VAL A 177 9.02 -12.55 -2.94
CA VAL A 177 8.42 -13.90 -3.13
C VAL A 177 6.91 -13.92 -2.98
N TRP A 178 6.33 -12.83 -2.48
CA TRP A 178 4.90 -12.60 -2.39
C TRP A 178 4.64 -11.11 -2.25
N SER A 179 3.61 -10.60 -2.92
CA SER A 179 3.18 -9.20 -2.82
C SER A 179 1.67 -9.08 -2.84
N THR A 180 1.12 -8.13 -2.09
CA THR A 180 -0.32 -7.80 -2.19
C THR A 180 -0.69 -7.23 -3.57
N VAL A 181 0.27 -6.68 -4.33
CA VAL A 181 0.00 -6.15 -5.68
C VAL A 181 -0.45 -7.26 -6.63
N GLU A 182 0.07 -8.48 -6.46
CA GLU A 182 -0.34 -9.66 -7.24
C GLU A 182 -1.76 -10.13 -6.90
N LEU A 183 -2.33 -9.67 -5.79
CA LEU A 183 -3.67 -10.03 -5.33
C LEU A 183 -4.74 -9.01 -5.69
N PHE A 184 -4.36 -7.74 -5.90
CA PHE A 184 -5.30 -6.60 -5.99
C PHE A 184 -5.08 -5.71 -7.22
N ASP A 185 -4.31 -6.16 -8.22
CA ASP A 185 -3.98 -5.41 -9.44
C ASP A 185 -3.45 -3.98 -9.18
N GLY A 186 -2.73 -3.79 -8.07
CA GLY A 186 -2.21 -2.48 -7.64
C GLY A 186 -2.06 -2.33 -6.13
N GLU A 187 -1.93 -1.08 -5.68
CA GLU A 187 -1.89 -0.73 -4.26
C GLU A 187 -3.28 -0.83 -3.62
N LEU A 188 -3.33 -1.37 -2.40
CA LEU A 188 -4.58 -1.56 -1.69
C LEU A 188 -4.95 -0.32 -0.89
N GLN A 189 -6.12 0.26 -1.14
CA GLN A 189 -6.63 1.37 -0.33
C GLN A 189 -7.14 0.85 1.02
N THR A 190 -6.30 0.94 2.05
CA THR A 190 -6.58 0.39 3.38
C THR A 190 -7.12 1.44 4.33
N TRP A 191 -8.08 1.06 5.16
CA TRP A 191 -8.50 1.83 6.33
C TRP A 191 -7.53 1.65 7.49
N SER A 192 -7.02 0.43 7.64
CA SER A 192 -6.03 0.08 8.65
C SER A 192 -5.36 -1.24 8.28
N TYR A 193 -4.14 -1.44 8.74
CA TYR A 193 -3.47 -2.73 8.71
C TYR A 193 -2.80 -3.01 10.05
N ALA A 194 -2.48 -4.27 10.31
CA ALA A 194 -1.70 -4.70 11.45
C ALA A 194 -0.81 -5.88 11.06
N VAL A 195 0.43 -5.88 11.54
CA VAL A 195 1.37 -7.00 11.38
C VAL A 195 1.71 -7.52 12.77
N HIS A 196 1.43 -8.80 13.00
CA HIS A 196 1.71 -9.48 14.27
C HIS A 196 2.44 -10.79 13.99
N GLY A 197 3.76 -10.78 14.18
CA GLY A 197 4.61 -11.91 13.84
C GLY A 197 4.42 -12.32 12.37
N ALA A 198 3.93 -13.53 12.16
CA ALA A 198 3.73 -14.12 10.83
C ALA A 198 2.29 -13.96 10.29
N GLU A 199 1.52 -13.02 10.84
CA GLU A 199 0.17 -12.68 10.41
C GLU A 199 0.05 -11.22 9.99
N ILE A 200 -0.70 -10.97 8.92
CA ILE A 200 -1.03 -9.64 8.40
C ILE A 200 -2.55 -9.52 8.38
N THR A 201 -3.08 -8.49 9.01
CA THR A 201 -4.49 -8.10 8.89
C THR A 201 -4.58 -6.85 8.03
N LEU A 202 -5.39 -6.91 6.97
CA LEU A 202 -5.65 -5.79 6.06
C LEU A 202 -7.15 -5.48 6.11
N ARG A 203 -7.51 -4.26 6.53
CA ARG A 203 -8.88 -3.74 6.39
C ARG A 203 -8.91 -2.70 5.30
N TYR A 204 -9.72 -2.90 4.28
CA TYR A 204 -9.68 -2.10 3.06
C TYR A 204 -11.06 -1.92 2.44
N GLU A 205 -11.14 -0.92 1.57
CA GLU A 205 -12.31 -0.61 0.78
C GLU A 205 -12.33 -1.50 -0.47
N LEU A 206 -13.42 -2.25 -0.65
CA LEU A 206 -13.60 -3.07 -1.85
C LEU A 206 -14.24 -2.19 -2.93
N GLN A 207 -13.59 -2.07 -4.09
CA GLN A 207 -14.22 -1.46 -5.27
C GLN A 207 -14.99 -2.54 -6.03
N TYR A 208 -16.30 -2.35 -6.17
CA TYR A 208 -17.22 -3.23 -6.89
C TYR A 208 -18.22 -2.36 -7.66
N PRO A 209 -18.95 -2.91 -8.65
CA PRO A 209 -19.97 -2.14 -9.34
C PRO A 209 -21.01 -1.55 -8.37
N GLY A 210 -21.33 -0.27 -8.53
CA GLY A 210 -22.21 0.44 -7.59
C GLY A 210 -21.53 1.00 -6.34
N TRP A 211 -20.23 0.76 -6.16
CA TRP A 211 -19.44 1.50 -5.18
C TRP A 211 -19.30 2.97 -5.61
N VAL A 212 -19.56 3.88 -4.68
CA VAL A 212 -19.49 5.34 -4.87
C VAL A 212 -18.59 5.94 -3.81
N PRO A 213 -17.49 6.63 -4.19
CA PRO A 213 -16.58 7.28 -3.25
C PRO A 213 -17.28 8.12 -2.16
N GLY A 214 -16.97 7.83 -0.89
CA GLY A 214 -17.37 8.68 0.25
C GLY A 214 -18.77 8.42 0.81
N CYS A 215 -19.46 7.37 0.38
CA CYS A 215 -20.74 6.97 0.95
C CYS A 215 -20.55 5.99 2.11
N ASP A 216 -21.29 6.22 3.19
CA ASP A 216 -21.28 5.34 4.36
C ASP A 216 -21.94 3.99 4.07
N GLY A 217 -21.60 2.97 4.86
CA GLY A 217 -22.27 1.66 4.82
C GLY A 217 -21.91 0.77 3.63
N GLN A 218 -20.97 1.18 2.78
CA GLN A 218 -20.42 0.37 1.69
C GLN A 218 -19.59 -0.82 2.20
N THR A 219 -19.29 -1.77 1.29
CA THR A 219 -18.63 -3.02 1.68
C THR A 219 -17.18 -2.78 2.10
N GLU A 220 -16.90 -2.96 3.39
CA GLU A 220 -15.54 -3.08 3.91
C GLU A 220 -15.12 -4.56 3.94
N GLN A 221 -13.88 -4.83 3.58
CA GLN A 221 -13.30 -6.17 3.69
C GLN A 221 -12.12 -6.15 4.65
N ALA A 222 -12.08 -7.15 5.53
CA ALA A 222 -10.97 -7.43 6.42
C ALA A 222 -10.43 -8.84 6.16
N ASP A 223 -9.24 -8.91 5.56
CA ASP A 223 -8.53 -10.15 5.28
C ASP A 223 -7.39 -10.36 6.29
N VAL A 224 -7.24 -11.60 6.75
CA VAL A 224 -6.11 -12.04 7.56
C VAL A 224 -5.29 -13.02 6.72
N TYR A 225 -4.06 -12.66 6.44
CA TYR A 225 -3.07 -13.50 5.78
C TYR A 225 -2.13 -14.08 6.83
N ARG A 226 -1.86 -15.38 6.76
CA ARG A 226 -0.90 -16.07 7.61
C ARG A 226 0.20 -16.69 6.77
N TYR A 227 1.44 -16.55 7.20
CA TYR A 227 2.55 -17.23 6.56
C TYR A 227 2.43 -18.75 6.75
N VAL A 228 2.55 -19.50 5.67
CA VAL A 228 2.48 -20.97 5.68
C VAL A 228 3.86 -21.52 5.30
N PRO A 229 4.66 -22.01 6.27
CA PRO A 229 6.04 -22.47 6.01
C PRO A 229 6.14 -23.53 4.91
N ALA A 230 5.20 -24.49 4.89
CA ALA A 230 5.15 -25.55 3.87
C ALA A 230 4.97 -25.01 2.44
N ARG A 231 4.32 -23.85 2.28
CA ARG A 231 4.14 -23.16 0.99
C ARG A 231 5.17 -22.06 0.77
N GLN A 232 5.98 -21.77 1.80
CA GLN A 232 6.92 -20.65 1.86
C GLN A 232 6.31 -19.29 1.45
N THR A 233 5.03 -19.06 1.71
CA THR A 233 4.33 -17.84 1.31
C THR A 233 3.14 -17.55 2.23
N PHE A 234 2.56 -16.36 2.12
CA PHE A 234 1.32 -16.01 2.80
C PHE A 234 0.11 -16.67 2.12
N SER A 235 -0.87 -17.07 2.91
CA SER A 235 -2.16 -17.56 2.42
C SER A 235 -3.28 -16.88 3.19
N LEU A 236 -4.41 -16.65 2.53
CA LEU A 236 -5.61 -16.14 3.16
C LEU A 236 -6.08 -17.13 4.22
N ALA A 237 -6.02 -16.73 5.49
CA ALA A 237 -6.43 -17.53 6.63
C ALA A 237 -7.88 -17.25 7.03
N ARG A 238 -8.30 -15.98 6.93
CA ARG A 238 -9.68 -15.57 7.24
C ARG A 238 -10.07 -14.37 6.39
N ARG A 239 -11.32 -14.33 5.96
CA ARG A 239 -11.97 -13.17 5.34
C ARG A 239 -13.21 -12.80 6.13
N ARG A 240 -13.36 -11.51 6.45
CA ARG A 240 -14.57 -10.94 7.01
C ARG A 240 -15.04 -9.81 6.10
N LEU A 241 -16.31 -9.86 5.72
CA LEU A 241 -16.98 -8.78 5.00
C LEU A 241 -17.89 -8.05 5.99
N ALA A 242 -17.77 -6.73 6.05
CA ALA A 242 -18.77 -5.87 6.65
C ALA A 242 -19.65 -5.30 5.54
N SER A 243 -20.94 -5.18 5.80
CA SER A 243 -21.93 -4.72 4.81
C SER A 243 -21.92 -5.48 3.48
N ALA A 244 -21.64 -6.79 3.52
CA ALA A 244 -21.63 -7.65 2.31
C ALA A 244 -22.93 -7.56 1.49
N TRP A 245 -24.04 -7.26 2.17
CA TRP A 245 -25.34 -7.04 1.53
C TRP A 245 -25.28 -5.95 0.44
N HIS A 246 -24.44 -4.90 0.59
CA HIS A 246 -24.38 -3.78 -0.36
C HIS A 246 -23.77 -4.23 -1.69
N ARG A 247 -22.68 -5.01 -1.65
CA ARG A 247 -22.11 -5.61 -2.86
C ARG A 247 -23.11 -6.56 -3.52
N ASP A 248 -23.74 -7.42 -2.73
CA ASP A 248 -24.69 -8.40 -3.25
C ASP A 248 -25.95 -7.72 -3.81
N PHE A 249 -26.37 -6.60 -3.21
CA PHE A 249 -27.45 -5.75 -3.70
C PHE A 249 -27.09 -5.08 -5.03
N HIS A 250 -25.91 -4.47 -5.15
CA HIS A 250 -25.52 -3.82 -6.40
C HIS A 250 -25.26 -4.79 -7.55
N ALA A 251 -24.90 -6.05 -7.26
CA ALA A 251 -24.93 -7.10 -8.28
C ALA A 251 -26.35 -7.30 -8.86
N VAL A 252 -27.39 -7.11 -8.06
CA VAL A 252 -28.80 -7.14 -8.51
C VAL A 252 -29.17 -5.86 -9.28
N VAL A 253 -28.74 -4.69 -8.81
CA VAL A 253 -28.97 -3.40 -9.49
C VAL A 253 -28.32 -3.38 -10.88
N ASP A 254 -27.09 -3.87 -11.00
CA ASP A 254 -26.39 -4.03 -12.28
C ASP A 254 -27.13 -4.98 -13.22
N ARG A 255 -27.61 -6.11 -12.69
CA ARG A 255 -28.41 -7.07 -13.45
C ARG A 255 -29.70 -6.44 -13.94
N PHE A 256 -30.34 -5.62 -13.11
CA PHE A 256 -31.53 -4.86 -13.47
C PHE A 256 -31.28 -3.88 -14.61
N PHE A 257 -30.26 -3.00 -14.49
CA PHE A 257 -29.94 -2.06 -15.57
C PHE A 257 -29.48 -2.75 -16.85
N THR A 258 -28.80 -3.89 -16.73
CA THR A 258 -28.44 -4.71 -17.89
C THR A 258 -29.70 -5.24 -18.57
N ALA A 259 -30.61 -5.86 -17.81
CA ALA A 259 -31.87 -6.39 -18.34
C ALA A 259 -32.75 -5.31 -18.99
N LEU A 260 -32.80 -4.10 -18.41
CA LEU A 260 -33.49 -2.95 -19.02
C LEU A 260 -32.88 -2.55 -20.37
N ARG A 261 -31.55 -2.48 -20.46
CA ARG A 261 -30.88 -2.08 -21.70
C ARG A 261 -30.99 -3.14 -22.80
N THR A 262 -31.05 -4.42 -22.43
CA THR A 262 -31.12 -5.54 -23.38
C THR A 262 -32.55 -6.03 -23.64
N ASP A 263 -33.56 -5.39 -23.05
CA ASP A 263 -34.97 -5.80 -23.11
C ASP A 263 -35.20 -7.27 -22.68
N ASP A 264 -34.48 -7.71 -21.65
CA ASP A 264 -34.62 -9.07 -21.11
C ASP A 264 -35.86 -9.17 -20.22
N GLY A 265 -37.00 -9.48 -20.84
CA GLY A 265 -38.29 -9.60 -20.15
C GLY A 265 -38.32 -10.67 -19.06
N ALA A 266 -37.53 -11.75 -19.17
CA ALA A 266 -37.50 -12.82 -18.18
C ALA A 266 -36.76 -12.35 -16.92
N ALA A 267 -35.57 -11.78 -17.08
CA ALA A 267 -34.82 -11.20 -15.96
C ALA A 267 -35.58 -10.03 -15.31
N LEU A 268 -36.23 -9.18 -16.10
CA LEU A 268 -37.06 -8.09 -15.56
C LEU A 268 -38.28 -8.60 -14.81
N ALA A 269 -38.89 -9.73 -15.21
CA ALA A 269 -40.02 -10.32 -14.48
C ALA A 269 -39.60 -10.90 -13.12
N GLU A 270 -38.39 -11.45 -13.02
CA GLU A 270 -37.80 -11.91 -11.74
C GLU A 270 -37.48 -10.73 -10.81
N LEU A 271 -36.85 -9.68 -11.36
CA LEU A 271 -36.37 -8.51 -10.60
C LEU A 271 -37.50 -7.53 -10.24
N VAL A 272 -38.53 -7.45 -11.07
CA VAL A 272 -39.67 -6.54 -10.90
C VAL A 272 -40.97 -7.35 -11.03
N PRO A 273 -41.40 -8.06 -9.97
CA PRO A 273 -42.59 -8.92 -10.03
C PRO A 273 -43.88 -8.18 -10.39
N ASP A 274 -44.01 -6.91 -9.98
CA ASP A 274 -45.15 -6.06 -10.32
C ASP A 274 -45.13 -5.69 -11.81
N VAL A 275 -46.09 -6.22 -12.55
CA VAL A 275 -46.28 -5.99 -13.99
C VAL A 275 -46.54 -4.51 -14.31
N ARG A 276 -47.29 -3.80 -13.46
CA ARG A 276 -47.60 -2.37 -13.67
C ARG A 276 -46.37 -1.50 -13.46
N LEU A 277 -45.55 -1.83 -12.47
CA LEU A 277 -44.27 -1.17 -12.24
C LEU A 277 -43.33 -1.42 -13.42
N ARG A 278 -43.19 -2.68 -13.83
CA ARG A 278 -42.32 -3.08 -14.95
C ARG A 278 -42.69 -2.38 -16.26
N ALA A 279 -43.98 -2.23 -16.56
CA ALA A 279 -44.47 -1.53 -17.75
C ALA A 279 -44.13 -0.03 -17.81
N ARG A 280 -43.74 0.59 -16.68
CA ARG A 280 -43.39 2.01 -16.58
C ARG A 280 -41.89 2.28 -16.71
N LEU A 281 -41.06 1.24 -16.72
CA LEU A 281 -39.60 1.38 -16.74
C LEU A 281 -39.13 1.68 -18.16
N SER A 282 -38.22 2.64 -18.28
CA SER A 282 -37.58 2.97 -19.56
C SER A 282 -36.24 2.24 -19.70
N SER A 283 -35.93 1.76 -20.90
CA SER A 283 -34.61 1.21 -21.24
C SER A 283 -33.49 2.27 -21.22
N SER A 284 -33.85 3.56 -21.17
CA SER A 284 -32.91 4.69 -21.05
C SER A 284 -32.58 5.09 -19.60
N LEU A 285 -33.08 4.36 -18.60
CA LEU A 285 -32.66 4.53 -17.21
C LEU A 285 -31.23 4.00 -17.04
N ALA A 286 -30.39 4.79 -16.39
CA ALA A 286 -29.02 4.44 -16.05
C ALA A 286 -28.74 4.73 -14.56
N PRO A 287 -27.76 4.06 -13.93
CA PRO A 287 -27.36 4.36 -12.56
C PRO A 287 -26.79 5.78 -12.45
N ALA A 288 -27.09 6.48 -11.35
CA ALA A 288 -26.49 7.77 -11.00
C ALA A 288 -25.43 7.59 -9.90
N PRO A 289 -24.34 8.40 -9.88
CA PRO A 289 -23.25 8.27 -8.92
C PRO A 289 -23.59 8.94 -7.57
N GLU A 290 -24.67 8.50 -6.93
CA GLU A 290 -25.12 9.02 -5.63
C GLU A 290 -25.11 7.91 -4.56
N CYS A 291 -25.06 8.30 -3.29
CA CYS A 291 -25.12 7.36 -2.19
C CYS A 291 -26.50 6.70 -2.08
N ASP A 292 -26.51 5.40 -1.82
CA ASP A 292 -27.72 4.66 -1.54
C ASP A 292 -28.41 5.16 -0.25
N ALA A 293 -29.74 5.21 -0.27
CA ALA A 293 -30.54 5.49 0.90
C ALA A 293 -31.13 4.19 1.47
N GLY A 294 -30.55 3.70 2.57
CA GLY A 294 -31.05 2.54 3.33
C GLY A 294 -30.90 2.76 4.83
N GLU A 295 -31.84 2.25 5.62
CA GLU A 295 -31.82 2.38 7.08
C GLU A 295 -31.32 1.10 7.77
N GLY A 296 -30.36 1.28 8.68
CA GLY A 296 -29.79 0.21 9.50
C GLY A 296 -28.62 -0.55 8.84
N ALA A 297 -27.99 -1.44 9.61
CA ALA A 297 -26.77 -2.14 9.18
C ALA A 297 -26.99 -3.22 8.09
N ALA A 298 -28.21 -3.71 7.96
CA ALA A 298 -28.63 -4.68 6.95
C ALA A 298 -30.07 -4.33 6.51
N PRO A 299 -30.23 -3.28 5.70
CA PRO A 299 -31.53 -2.75 5.34
C PRO A 299 -32.34 -3.80 4.57
N SER A 300 -33.65 -3.85 4.84
CA SER A 300 -34.60 -4.60 4.01
C SER A 300 -35.11 -3.79 2.83
N THR A 301 -34.88 -2.47 2.83
CA THR A 301 -35.32 -1.56 1.77
C THR A 301 -34.22 -0.56 1.49
N VAL A 302 -33.87 -0.41 0.21
CA VAL A 302 -32.79 0.48 -0.25
C VAL A 302 -33.29 1.24 -1.47
N SER A 303 -33.07 2.55 -1.49
CA SER A 303 -33.31 3.38 -2.67
C SER A 303 -31.99 3.75 -3.32
N VAL A 304 -31.91 3.56 -4.63
CA VAL A 304 -30.77 3.96 -5.45
C VAL A 304 -31.17 5.07 -6.41
N ALA A 305 -30.25 5.99 -6.67
CA ALA A 305 -30.45 7.03 -7.65
C ALA A 305 -30.26 6.49 -9.06
N ALA A 306 -31.15 6.90 -9.96
CA ALA A 306 -31.07 6.63 -11.38
C ALA A 306 -31.31 7.91 -12.15
N MET A 307 -30.93 7.90 -13.42
CA MET A 307 -31.14 9.02 -14.32
C MET A 307 -31.65 8.54 -15.66
N LEU A 308 -32.69 9.20 -16.18
CA LEU A 308 -33.05 9.07 -17.59
C LEU A 308 -31.98 9.77 -18.43
N SER A 309 -31.14 8.99 -19.11
CA SER A 309 -29.92 9.51 -19.74
C SER A 309 -30.18 10.60 -20.79
N ALA A 310 -31.31 10.53 -21.51
CA ALA A 310 -31.67 11.52 -22.53
C ALA A 310 -32.10 12.88 -21.97
N GLU A 311 -32.67 12.90 -20.76
CA GLU A 311 -33.35 14.09 -20.22
C GLU A 311 -32.69 14.63 -18.93
N ARG A 312 -31.67 13.92 -18.42
CA ARG A 312 -31.03 14.19 -17.12
C ARG A 312 -32.02 14.35 -15.97
N ARG A 313 -33.17 13.67 -16.05
CA ARG A 313 -34.20 13.70 -15.00
C ARG A 313 -33.85 12.67 -13.92
N PRO A 314 -33.72 13.09 -12.65
CA PRO A 314 -33.39 12.17 -11.56
C PRO A 314 -34.59 11.28 -11.25
N TRP A 315 -34.29 10.02 -10.95
CA TRP A 315 -35.22 8.98 -10.57
C TRP A 315 -34.74 8.31 -9.29
N ALA A 316 -35.68 7.87 -8.47
CA ALA A 316 -35.42 6.98 -7.34
C ALA A 316 -35.98 5.60 -7.65
N LEU A 317 -35.15 4.58 -7.45
CA LEU A 317 -35.51 3.17 -7.59
C LEU A 317 -35.44 2.53 -6.20
N THR A 318 -36.58 2.09 -5.67
CA THR A 318 -36.68 1.48 -4.35
C THR A 318 -36.78 -0.04 -4.48
N PHE A 319 -35.78 -0.71 -3.91
CA PHE A 319 -35.70 -2.16 -3.83
C PHE A 319 -36.04 -2.65 -2.44
N HIS A 320 -36.68 -3.82 -2.37
CA HIS A 320 -36.99 -4.52 -1.13
C HIS A 320 -36.40 -5.92 -1.13
N ARG A 321 -35.86 -6.34 0.01
CA ARG A 321 -35.27 -7.64 0.23
C ARG A 321 -36.32 -8.61 0.79
N ALA A 322 -36.75 -9.56 -0.03
CA ALA A 322 -37.59 -10.68 0.37
C ALA A 322 -36.70 -11.94 0.55
N GLY A 323 -36.35 -12.27 1.79
CA GLY A 323 -35.41 -13.35 2.09
C GLY A 323 -34.00 -13.03 1.57
N SER A 324 -33.49 -13.82 0.62
CA SER A 324 -32.18 -13.58 -0.02
C SER A 324 -32.28 -12.77 -1.32
N ALA A 325 -33.48 -12.53 -1.85
CA ALA A 325 -33.69 -11.87 -3.13
C ALA A 325 -34.03 -10.38 -2.95
N TRP A 326 -33.58 -9.56 -3.90
CA TRP A 326 -33.93 -8.15 -4.00
C TRP A 326 -34.87 -7.94 -5.17
N HIS A 327 -35.97 -7.22 -4.94
CA HIS A 327 -36.96 -6.90 -5.95
C HIS A 327 -37.21 -5.40 -5.99
N LEU A 328 -37.35 -4.84 -7.18
CA LEU A 328 -37.80 -3.46 -7.35
C LEU A 328 -39.28 -3.37 -6.98
N ILE A 329 -39.60 -2.53 -6.01
CA ILE A 329 -40.98 -2.31 -5.53
C ILE A 329 -41.48 -0.89 -5.80
N GLY A 330 -40.59 0.03 -6.17
CA GLY A 330 -40.95 1.41 -6.52
C GLY A 330 -39.97 2.00 -7.52
N ALA A 331 -40.48 2.77 -8.47
CA ALA A 331 -39.69 3.57 -9.38
C ALA A 331 -40.46 4.84 -9.75
N GLY A 332 -39.81 5.98 -9.65
CA GLY A 332 -40.41 7.25 -10.05
C GLY A 332 -39.41 8.41 -10.07
N PRO A 333 -39.81 9.56 -10.62
CA PRO A 333 -39.02 10.78 -10.56
C PRO A 333 -38.67 11.14 -9.12
N ALA A 334 -37.41 11.52 -8.87
CA ALA A 334 -37.03 12.08 -7.58
C ALA A 334 -37.72 13.45 -7.41
N ILE A 335 -38.28 13.70 -6.23
CA ILE A 335 -38.82 15.02 -5.89
C ILE A 335 -37.61 15.87 -5.46
N PRO A 336 -37.42 17.07 -6.03
CA PRO A 336 -36.30 17.96 -5.71
C PRO A 336 -36.31 18.48 -4.27
#